data_AF-A0A257SMV3-F1
#
_entry.id   AF-A0A257SMV3-F1
#
_cell.length_a   1.000
_cell.length_b   1.000
_cell.length_c   1.000
_cell.angle_alpha   90.00
_cell.angle_beta   90.00
_cell.angle_gamma   90.00
#
_symmetry.space_group_name_H-M   'P 1'
#
loop_
_entity.id
_entity.type
_entity.pdbx_description
1 polymer ?
#
loop_
_entity_poly.entity_id
_entity_poly.type
_entity_poly.pdbx_seq_one_letter_code
_entity_poly.pdbx_strand_id
1 'polypeptide(L)' 'MTRPVVAHISAAALRHNMAVVRQHAPRAQIMAAVKANAYGHDVALCAPVLA' A
#
# COMPACT_ATOMS: atom_id res chain seq x y z
N MET A 1 -8.91 19.79 14.68
CA MET A 1 -8.89 18.31 14.68
C MET A 1 -9.65 17.80 15.89
N THR A 2 -10.73 17.04 15.70
CA THR A 2 -11.61 16.57 16.79
C THR A 2 -11.64 15.04 16.94
N ARG A 3 -10.85 14.30 16.16
CA ARG A 3 -10.73 12.83 16.26
C ARG A 3 -9.37 12.44 16.84
N PRO A 4 -9.30 11.96 18.09
CA PRO A 4 -8.02 11.63 18.74
C PRO A 4 -7.41 10.31 18.25
N VAL A 5 -8.21 9.44 17.61
CA VAL A 5 -7.74 8.15 17.09
C VAL A 5 -7.47 8.25 15.60
N VAL A 6 -6.25 7.94 15.20
CA VAL A 6 -5.78 7.97 13.82
C VAL A 6 -4.99 6.70 13.49
N ALA A 7 -5.07 6.26 12.23
CA ALA A 7 -4.22 5.22 11.68
C ALA A 7 -3.16 5.86 10.78
N HIS A 8 -1.89 5.65 11.10
CA HIS A 8 -0.79 6.15 10.29
C HIS A 8 -0.40 5.14 9.23
N ILE A 9 -0.50 5.52 7.95
CA ILE A 9 -0.15 4.66 6.83
C ILE A 9 1.19 5.14 6.24
N SER A 10 2.21 4.28 6.29
CA SER A 10 3.55 4.61 5.82
C SER A 10 3.72 4.30 4.34
N ALA A 11 3.85 5.33 3.51
CA ALA A 11 4.17 5.18 2.09
C ALA A 11 5.55 4.53 1.87
N ALA A 12 6.52 4.77 2.75
CA ALA A 12 7.84 4.15 2.67
C ALA A 12 7.76 2.63 2.89
N ALA A 13 6.93 2.18 3.84
CA ALA A 13 6.71 0.76 4.07
C ALA A 13 6.02 0.09 2.88
N LEU A 14 5.03 0.74 2.27
CA LEU A 14 4.39 0.22 1.05
C LEU A 14 5.39 0.06 -0.11
N ARG A 15 6.24 1.06 -0.34
CA ARG A 15 7.31 0.99 -1.36
C ARG A 15 8.31 -0.12 -1.07
N HIS A 16 8.73 -0.26 0.18
CA HIS A 16 9.62 -1.34 0.60
C HIS A 16 9.00 -2.72 0.28
N ASN A 17 7.73 -2.93 0.63
CA ASN A 17 7.04 -4.20 0.35
C ASN A 17 6.96 -4.48 -1.16
N MET A 18 6.69 -3.47 -1.98
CA MET A 18 6.71 -3.61 -3.44
C MET A 18 8.09 -4.00 -3.98
N ALA A 19 9.16 -3.42 -3.42
CA ALA A 19 10.53 -3.79 -3.78
C ALA A 19 10.84 -5.25 -3.41
N VAL A 20 10.42 -5.70 -2.23
CA VAL A 20 10.57 -7.10 -1.81
C VAL A 20 9.80 -8.05 -2.74
N VAL A 21 8.54 -7.75 -3.09
CA VAL A 21 7.77 -8.56 -4.05
C VAL A 21 8.48 -8.62 -5.40
N ARG A 22 9.00 -7.49 -5.89
CA ARG A 22 9.75 -7.43 -7.16
C ARG A 22 11.04 -8.25 -7.12
N GLN A 23 11.77 -8.28 -6.00
CA GLN A 23 12.97 -9.11 -5.85
C GLN A 23 12.66 -10.60 -6.00
N HIS A 24 11.52 -11.05 -5.46
CA HIS A 24 11.10 -12.46 -5.56
C HIS A 24 10.50 -12.80 -6.93
N ALA A 25 9.88 -11.82 -7.60
CA ALA A 25 9.23 -12.00 -8.90
C ALA A 25 9.70 -10.95 -9.92
N PRO A 26 10.98 -10.97 -10.34
CA PRO A 26 11.60 -9.89 -11.11
C PRO A 26 10.91 -9.63 -12.45
N ARG A 27 10.37 -10.69 -13.07
CA ARG A 27 9.77 -10.63 -14.41
C ARG A 27 8.24 -10.73 -14.42
N ALA A 28 7.60 -10.94 -13.28
CA ALA A 28 6.15 -11.09 -13.23
C ALA A 28 5.45 -9.73 -13.27
N GLN A 29 4.25 -9.67 -13.82
CA GLN A 29 3.37 -8.53 -13.56
C GLN A 29 2.90 -8.59 -12.10
N ILE A 30 2.88 -7.44 -11.43
CA ILE A 30 2.41 -7.32 -10.04
C ILE A 30 1.05 -6.63 -10.07
N MET A 31 0.06 -7.25 -9.44
CA MET A 31 -1.26 -6.66 -9.24
C MET A 31 -1.48 -6.43 -7.74
N ALA A 32 -1.50 -5.17 -7.32
CA ALA A 32 -1.81 -4.82 -5.94
C ALA A 32 -3.33 -4.95 -5.69
N ALA A 33 -3.74 -5.97 -4.94
CA ALA A 33 -5.13 -6.12 -4.54
C ALA A 33 -5.49 -5.07 -3.47
N VAL A 34 -6.42 -4.17 -3.77
CA VAL A 34 -6.83 -3.06 -2.88
C VAL A 34 -8.31 -3.07 -2.51
N LYS A 35 -8.92 -4.26 -2.49
CA LYS A 35 -10.33 -4.43 -2.07
C LYS A 35 -10.57 -3.95 -0.64
N ALA A 36 -11.83 -3.69 -0.29
CA ALA A 36 -12.23 -3.22 1.03
C ALA A 36 -11.46 -1.96 1.49
N ASN A 37 -11.38 -0.96 0.61
CA ASN A 37 -10.66 0.30 0.85
C ASN A 37 -9.18 0.09 1.21
N ALA A 38 -8.45 -0.65 0.36
CA ALA A 38 -7.09 -1.13 0.64
C ALA A 38 -6.97 -1.86 1.98
N TYR A 39 -7.90 -2.77 2.28
CA TYR A 39 -8.00 -3.48 3.56
C TYR A 39 -8.04 -2.53 4.78
N GLY A 40 -8.75 -1.39 4.65
CA GLY A 40 -8.88 -0.38 5.70
C GLY A 40 -7.75 0.67 5.75
N HIS A 41 -6.77 0.62 4.84
CA HIS A 41 -5.66 1.59 4.80
C HIS A 41 -5.95 2.85 3.97
N ASP A 42 -7.17 2.96 3.41
CA ASP A 42 -7.58 4.00 2.47
C ASP A 42 -6.95 3.83 1.08
N VAL A 43 -7.78 3.48 0.10
CA VAL A 43 -7.35 3.27 -1.29
C VAL A 43 -6.79 4.54 -1.92
N ALA A 44 -7.28 5.72 -1.54
CA ALA A 44 -6.78 6.99 -2.08
C ALA A 44 -5.35 7.28 -1.59
N LEU A 45 -4.98 6.81 -0.39
CA LEU A 45 -3.62 6.91 0.13
C LEU A 45 -2.70 5.84 -0.45
N CYS A 46 -3.19 4.60 -0.57
CA CYS A 46 -2.36 3.46 -0.98
C CYS A 46 -2.14 3.36 -2.49
N ALA A 47 -3.16 3.58 -3.32
CA ALA A 47 -3.10 3.29 -4.75
C ALA A 47 -1.98 4.06 -5.49
N PRO A 48 -1.75 5.36 -5.25
CA PRO A 48 -0.65 6.09 -5.91
C PRO A 48 0.75 5.61 -5.52
N VAL A 49 0.88 4.90 -4.39
CA VAL A 49 2.16 4.37 -3.89
C VAL A 49 2.43 2.94 -4.41
N LEU A 50 1.36 2.22 -4.77
CA LEU A 50 1.39 0.83 -5.23
C LEU A 50 1.38 0.69 -6.77
N ALA A 51 1.15 1.80 -7.50
CA ALA A 51 1.15 1.86 -8.95
C ALA A 51 2.56 1.79 -9.56
#